data_AF-A0A0S8I450-F1
#
_entry.id   AF-A0A0S8I450-F1
#
_cell.length_a   1.000
_cell.length_b   1.000
_cell.length_c   1.000
_cell.angle_alpha   90.00
_cell.angle_beta   90.00
_cell.angle_gamma   90.00
#
_symmetry.space_group_name_H-M   'P 1'
#
loop_
_entity.id
_entity.type
_entity.pdbx_description
1 polymer ?
#
loop_
_entity_poly.entity_id
_entity_poly.type
_entity_poly.pdbx_seq_one_letter_code
_entity_poly.pdbx_strand_id
1 'polypeptide(L)'
;MGYLNLMTIDQFVQSLFLLFICGLLAAIWYGYRLIRSARGLPYFLLRRERLGQGWRWIFLGIVLGVAGLLTQTVGLRVAYVILPPTPSVTPTGTTTLTPTITRTPTITRTPTISATATISATPTETPTPKLPEALARLLIRETITPDPDAAFSPIEVATQLDSLNRPLDPAEVFENPLGRVFGAFTYNNLRDGIRWTAIWYLGTEEICIETKAWDGGTGGYGYTECLPDQWLPGDYEIQMFLGEQWKVSARFRVVGEPPLPTATPSVTPTNTSTVTP
;
A
#
# COMPACT_ATOMS: atom_id res chain seq x y z
N MET A 1 7.55 -22.77 -41.67
CA MET A 1 6.24 -23.20 -41.16
C MET A 1 6.36 -23.35 -39.65
N GLY A 2 5.95 -22.32 -38.92
CA GLY A 2 5.94 -22.36 -37.46
C GLY A 2 4.81 -23.27 -37.00
N TYR A 3 5.14 -24.34 -36.31
CA TYR A 3 4.19 -25.09 -35.51
C TYR A 3 3.69 -24.14 -34.43
N LEU A 4 2.55 -23.49 -34.66
CA LEU A 4 1.73 -23.00 -33.55
C LEU A 4 1.39 -24.24 -32.74
N ASN A 5 2.04 -24.40 -31.59
CA ASN A 5 1.70 -25.40 -30.59
C ASN A 5 0.26 -25.13 -30.14
N LEU A 6 -0.71 -25.68 -30.88
CA LEU A 6 -2.09 -25.77 -30.46
C LEU A 6 -2.10 -26.68 -29.23
N MET A 7 -2.21 -26.04 -28.06
CA MET A 7 -2.30 -26.72 -26.78
C MET A 7 -3.44 -27.74 -26.86
N THR A 8 -3.14 -29.01 -26.55
CA THR A 8 -4.17 -30.05 -26.61
C THR A 8 -5.25 -29.78 -25.56
N ILE A 9 -6.47 -30.29 -25.78
CA ILE A 9 -7.59 -30.10 -24.84
C ILE A 9 -7.20 -30.59 -23.43
N ASP A 10 -6.48 -31.70 -23.33
CA ASP A 10 -5.99 -32.21 -22.06
C ASP A 10 -4.98 -31.26 -21.39
N GLN A 11 -4.06 -30.68 -22.17
CA GLN A 11 -3.12 -29.67 -21.67
C GLN A 11 -3.84 -28.40 -21.21
N PHE A 12 -4.89 -27.99 -21.92
CA PHE A 12 -5.73 -26.85 -21.54
C PHE A 12 -6.44 -27.06 -20.20
N VAL A 13 -7.07 -28.22 -20.02
CA VAL A 13 -7.74 -28.56 -18.76
C VAL A 13 -6.73 -28.67 -17.61
N GLN A 14 -5.54 -29.23 -17.85
CA GLN A 14 -4.48 -29.31 -16.84
C GLN A 14 -3.92 -27.94 -16.46
N SER A 15 -3.66 -27.04 -17.41
CA SER A 15 -3.19 -25.68 -17.14
C SER A 15 -4.23 -24.88 -16.34
N LEU A 16 -5.51 -25.01 -16.68
CA LEU A 16 -6.60 -24.35 -15.96
C LEU A 16 -6.72 -24.86 -14.52
N PHE A 17 -6.59 -26.18 -14.32
CA PHE A 17 -6.54 -26.77 -12.98
C PHE A 17 -5.36 -26.25 -12.15
N LEU A 18 -4.16 -26.19 -12.73
CA LEU A 18 -2.98 -25.64 -12.04
C LEU A 18 -3.16 -24.18 -11.68
N LEU A 19 -3.79 -23.39 -12.54
CA LEU A 19 -4.11 -21.99 -12.25
C LEU A 19 -5.05 -21.87 -11.05
N PHE A 20 -6.09 -22.70 -10.97
CA PHE A 20 -6.99 -22.71 -9.81
C PHE A 20 -6.29 -23.15 -8.51
N ILE A 21 -5.40 -24.14 -8.57
CA ILE A 21 -4.58 -24.57 -7.42
C ILE A 21 -3.65 -23.44 -6.97
N CYS A 22 -2.95 -22.78 -7.90
CA CYS A 22 -2.10 -21.63 -7.60
C CYS A 22 -2.92 -20.48 -6.98
N GLY A 23 -4.11 -20.20 -7.51
CA GLY A 23 -5.04 -19.22 -6.95
C GLY A 23 -5.49 -19.57 -5.53
N LEU A 24 -5.81 -20.85 -5.26
CA LEU A 24 -6.14 -21.35 -3.93
C LEU A 24 -4.97 -21.13 -2.95
N LEU A 25 -3.75 -21.51 -3.32
CA LEU A 25 -2.58 -21.38 -2.44
C LEU A 25 -2.24 -19.92 -2.16
N ALA A 26 -2.32 -19.06 -3.18
CA ALA A 26 -2.11 -17.62 -3.02
C ALA A 26 -3.17 -17.01 -2.09
N ALA A 27 -4.46 -17.32 -2.30
CA ALA A 27 -5.55 -16.80 -1.48
C ALA A 27 -5.44 -17.24 0.00
N ILE A 28 -5.10 -18.52 0.25
CA ILE A 28 -4.87 -19.03 1.60
C ILE A 28 -3.66 -18.34 2.24
N TRP A 29 -2.56 -18.18 1.50
CA TRP A 29 -1.35 -17.52 2.00
C TRP A 29 -1.60 -16.04 2.35
N TYR A 30 -2.27 -15.29 1.47
CA TYR A 30 -2.65 -13.90 1.72
C TYR A 30 -3.61 -13.79 2.92
N GLY A 31 -4.66 -14.62 2.97
CA GLY A 31 -5.59 -14.67 4.09
C GLY A 31 -4.91 -15.00 5.42
N TYR A 32 -3.97 -15.94 5.43
CA TYR A 32 -3.17 -16.28 6.60
C TYR A 32 -2.26 -15.13 7.04
N ARG A 33 -1.61 -14.43 6.11
CA ARG A 33 -0.80 -13.23 6.40
C ARG A 33 -1.63 -12.12 7.04
N LEU A 34 -2.83 -11.85 6.50
CA LEU A 34 -3.79 -10.87 7.03
C LEU A 34 -4.27 -11.22 8.45
N ILE A 35 -4.56 -12.50 8.71
CA ILE A 35 -4.96 -12.96 10.05
C ILE A 35 -3.78 -12.87 11.04
N ARG A 36 -2.56 -13.23 10.60
CA ARG A 36 -1.37 -13.17 11.44
C ARG A 36 -1.01 -11.73 11.81
N SER A 37 -1.15 -10.78 10.87
CA SER A 37 -0.93 -9.35 11.17
C SER A 37 -2.02 -8.77 12.08
N ALA A 38 -3.27 -9.22 11.95
CA ALA A 38 -4.37 -8.78 12.81
C ALA A 38 -4.22 -9.18 14.29
N ARG A 39 -3.51 -10.27 14.60
CA ARG A 39 -3.27 -10.72 15.99
C ARG A 39 -2.39 -9.76 16.80
N GLY A 40 -1.61 -8.90 16.14
CA GLY A 40 -0.75 -7.91 16.80
C GLY A 40 -1.45 -6.61 17.19
N LEU A 41 -2.70 -6.38 16.77
CA LEU A 41 -3.39 -5.11 17.00
C LEU A 41 -4.03 -5.05 18.41
N PRO A 42 -3.82 -3.97 19.18
CA PRO A 42 -4.42 -3.81 20.52
C PRO A 42 -5.93 -3.47 20.45
N TYR A 43 -6.39 -2.85 19.37
CA TYR A 43 -7.78 -2.43 19.20
C TYR A 43 -8.68 -3.55 18.64
N PHE A 44 -9.75 -3.88 19.36
CA PHE A 44 -10.66 -4.99 19.03
C PHE A 44 -11.44 -4.79 17.72
N LEU A 45 -11.90 -3.57 17.43
CA LEU A 45 -12.67 -3.26 16.22
C LEU A 45 -11.81 -3.41 14.95
N LEU A 46 -10.61 -2.85 14.97
CA LEU A 46 -9.61 -2.99 13.89
C LEU A 46 -9.21 -4.46 13.66
N ARG A 47 -9.09 -5.25 14.75
CA ARG A 47 -8.83 -6.68 14.68
C ARG A 47 -10.00 -7.43 14.01
N ARG A 48 -11.25 -7.10 14.35
CA ARG A 48 -12.45 -7.75 13.79
C ARG A 48 -12.57 -7.51 12.28
N GLU A 49 -12.28 -6.30 11.83
CA GLU A 49 -12.34 -5.95 10.41
C GLU A 49 -11.27 -6.67 9.58
N ARG A 50 -10.01 -6.69 10.05
CA ARG A 50 -8.92 -7.43 9.38
C ARG A 50 -9.11 -8.94 9.41
N LEU A 51 -9.70 -9.49 10.48
CA LEU A 51 -10.10 -10.90 10.53
C LEU A 51 -11.20 -11.22 9.50
N GLY A 52 -12.16 -10.31 9.31
CA GLY A 52 -13.21 -10.45 8.31
C GLY A 52 -12.66 -10.49 6.89
N GLN A 53 -11.73 -9.57 6.55
CA GLN A 53 -11.06 -9.58 5.25
C GLN A 53 -10.23 -10.85 5.05
N GLY A 54 -9.47 -11.30 6.06
CA GLY A 54 -8.69 -12.54 6.00
C GLY A 54 -9.55 -13.78 5.77
N TRP A 55 -10.71 -13.87 6.44
CA TRP A 55 -11.66 -14.97 6.23
C TRP A 55 -12.29 -14.98 4.84
N ARG A 56 -12.56 -13.81 4.24
CA ARG A 56 -13.08 -13.73 2.86
C ARG A 56 -12.07 -14.28 1.85
N TRP A 57 -10.78 -14.01 2.03
CA TRP A 57 -9.72 -14.58 1.19
C TRP A 57 -9.58 -16.10 1.35
N ILE A 58 -9.71 -16.63 2.58
CA ILE A 58 -9.71 -18.08 2.81
C ILE A 58 -10.92 -18.73 2.13
N PHE A 59 -12.11 -18.13 2.28
CA PHE A 59 -13.32 -18.63 1.62
C PHE A 59 -13.18 -18.62 0.10
N LEU A 60 -12.66 -17.53 -0.48
CA LEU A 60 -12.38 -17.44 -1.91
C LEU A 60 -11.40 -18.53 -2.37
N GLY A 61 -10.34 -18.79 -1.59
CA GLY A 61 -9.40 -19.87 -1.87
C GLY A 61 -10.09 -21.24 -1.94
N ILE A 62 -10.97 -21.54 -0.98
CA ILE A 62 -11.76 -22.79 -0.97
C ILE A 62 -12.64 -22.89 -2.22
N VAL A 63 -13.34 -21.80 -2.59
CA VAL A 63 -14.19 -21.76 -3.80
C VAL A 63 -13.36 -22.04 -5.06
N LEU A 64 -12.17 -21.44 -5.19
CA LEU A 64 -11.26 -21.70 -6.30
C LEU A 64 -10.78 -23.16 -6.33
N GLY A 65 -10.51 -23.76 -5.17
CA GLY A 65 -10.17 -25.18 -5.08
C GLY A 65 -11.29 -26.10 -5.55
N VAL A 66 -12.53 -25.82 -5.13
CA VAL A 66 -13.72 -26.55 -5.58
C VAL A 66 -13.92 -26.38 -7.09
N ALA A 67 -13.76 -25.17 -7.62
CA ALA A 67 -13.83 -24.92 -9.05
C ALA A 67 -12.75 -25.69 -9.84
N GLY A 68 -11.52 -25.77 -9.31
CA GLY A 68 -10.45 -26.61 -9.86
C GLY A 68 -10.84 -28.08 -9.90
N LEU A 69 -11.35 -28.63 -8.78
CA LEU A 69 -11.79 -30.03 -8.71
C LEU A 69 -12.95 -30.33 -9.68
N LEU A 70 -13.90 -29.41 -9.82
CA LEU A 70 -15.00 -29.53 -10.78
C LEU A 70 -14.47 -29.52 -12.22
N THR A 71 -13.48 -28.66 -12.50
CA THR A 71 -12.81 -28.62 -13.81
C THR A 71 -12.11 -29.94 -14.12
N GLN A 72 -11.44 -30.56 -13.14
CA GLN A 72 -10.76 -31.83 -13.33
C GLN A 72 -11.72 -33.02 -13.50
N THR A 73 -12.84 -33.02 -12.78
CA THR A 73 -13.80 -34.14 -12.79
C THR A 73 -14.81 -34.07 -13.94
N VAL A 74 -15.25 -32.87 -14.29
CA VAL A 74 -16.30 -32.62 -15.30
C VAL A 74 -15.75 -32.02 -16.59
N GLY A 75 -14.67 -31.25 -16.52
CA GLY A 75 -14.16 -30.46 -17.65
C GLY A 75 -13.72 -31.29 -18.85
N LEU A 76 -13.11 -32.46 -18.63
CA LEU A 76 -12.76 -33.38 -19.73
C LEU A 76 -14.02 -33.89 -20.44
N ARG A 77 -15.04 -34.32 -19.69
CA ARG A 77 -16.30 -34.83 -20.28
C ARG A 77 -17.01 -33.78 -21.12
N VAL A 78 -17.02 -32.52 -20.67
CA VAL A 78 -17.66 -31.42 -21.39
C VAL A 78 -16.84 -31.02 -22.62
N ALA A 79 -15.52 -30.95 -22.51
CA ALA A 79 -14.66 -30.55 -23.63
C ALA A 79 -14.79 -31.50 -24.83
N TYR A 80 -14.86 -32.82 -24.58
CA TYR A 80 -15.01 -33.81 -25.64
C TYR A 80 -16.39 -33.81 -26.33
N VAL A 81 -17.44 -33.28 -25.68
CA VAL A 81 -18.78 -33.15 -26.29
C VAL A 81 -18.85 -31.96 -27.24
N ILE A 82 -18.09 -30.89 -26.96
CA ILE A 82 -18.12 -29.64 -27.74
C ILE A 82 -17.09 -29.68 -28.88
N LEU A 83 -15.94 -30.35 -28.66
CA LEU A 83 -14.84 -30.46 -29.62
C LEU A 83 -14.45 -31.94 -29.84
N PRO A 84 -15.06 -32.64 -30.81
CA PRO A 84 -14.67 -34.01 -31.12
C PRO A 84 -13.23 -34.06 -31.67
N PRO A 85 -12.42 -35.07 -31.28
CA PRO A 85 -11.03 -35.15 -31.73
C PRO A 85 -10.96 -35.36 -33.25
N THR A 86 -10.28 -34.46 -33.95
CA THR A 86 -10.00 -34.59 -35.39
C THR A 86 -8.79 -35.50 -35.59
N PRO A 87 -8.81 -36.50 -36.50
CA PRO A 87 -7.67 -37.39 -36.71
C PRO A 87 -6.46 -36.61 -37.25
N SER A 88 -5.31 -36.77 -36.56
CA SER A 88 -4.05 -36.11 -36.92
C SER A 88 -3.39 -36.80 -38.11
N VAL A 89 -3.01 -36.03 -39.14
CA VAL A 89 -2.32 -36.51 -40.34
C VAL A 89 -0.89 -36.91 -39.98
N THR A 90 -0.53 -38.18 -40.17
CA THR A 90 0.82 -38.71 -39.92
C THR A 90 1.82 -38.09 -40.91
N PRO A 91 2.90 -37.41 -40.46
CA PRO A 91 3.91 -36.88 -41.37
C PRO A 91 4.76 -38.02 -41.95
N THR A 92 4.72 -38.19 -43.26
CA THR A 92 5.65 -39.06 -44.00
C THR A 92 7.04 -38.44 -43.99
N GLY A 93 8.02 -39.17 -43.43
CA GLY A 93 9.40 -38.70 -43.30
C GLY A 93 10.05 -38.43 -44.66
N THR A 94 10.55 -37.20 -44.86
CA THR A 94 11.41 -36.85 -45.99
C THR A 94 12.86 -36.87 -45.52
N THR A 95 13.63 -37.86 -45.96
CA THR A 95 15.06 -37.96 -45.73
C THR A 95 15.78 -36.83 -46.48
N THR A 96 16.42 -35.91 -45.77
CA THR A 96 17.26 -34.86 -46.36
C THR A 96 18.71 -35.12 -46.01
N LEU A 97 19.57 -35.23 -47.03
CA LEU A 97 20.99 -35.58 -46.91
C LEU A 97 21.83 -34.40 -46.37
N THR A 98 22.62 -34.74 -45.35
CA THR A 98 23.90 -34.22 -44.83
C THR A 98 24.44 -32.86 -45.32
N PRO A 99 24.70 -31.89 -44.41
CA PRO A 99 25.54 -30.73 -44.72
C PRO A 99 27.04 -31.05 -44.58
N THR A 100 27.81 -30.76 -45.62
CA THR A 100 29.28 -30.81 -45.61
C THR A 100 29.85 -29.64 -44.81
N ILE A 101 30.65 -29.95 -43.79
CA ILE A 101 31.38 -29.00 -42.96
C ILE A 101 32.58 -28.48 -43.76
N THR A 102 32.77 -27.16 -43.82
CA THR A 102 34.05 -26.57 -44.19
C THR A 102 34.36 -25.45 -43.22
N ARG A 103 35.37 -25.67 -42.36
CA ARG A 103 35.99 -24.62 -41.55
C ARG A 103 37.26 -24.16 -42.26
N THR A 104 37.46 -22.86 -42.36
CA THR A 104 38.81 -22.27 -42.46
C THR A 104 38.79 -20.94 -41.70
N PRO A 105 39.80 -20.67 -40.85
CA PRO A 105 39.80 -19.54 -39.92
C PRO A 105 40.36 -18.28 -40.56
N THR A 106 39.97 -17.11 -40.05
CA THR A 106 40.80 -15.90 -40.18
C THR A 106 40.61 -15.01 -38.95
N ILE A 107 41.70 -14.89 -38.19
CA ILE A 107 41.95 -13.97 -37.07
C ILE A 107 42.06 -12.55 -37.66
N THR A 108 41.69 -11.48 -36.93
CA THR A 108 42.51 -10.24 -36.78
C THR A 108 41.77 -9.05 -36.12
N ARG A 109 42.30 -8.67 -34.93
CA ARG A 109 42.46 -7.35 -34.25
C ARG A 109 41.30 -6.46 -33.75
N THR A 110 41.32 -6.28 -32.42
CA THR A 110 41.00 -5.13 -31.53
C THR A 110 41.93 -3.91 -31.81
N PRO A 111 41.75 -2.62 -31.35
CA PRO A 111 40.87 -2.02 -30.32
C PRO A 111 40.06 -0.78 -30.80
N THR A 112 39.19 -0.14 -29.99
CA THR A 112 39.47 1.18 -29.36
C THR A 112 38.30 1.61 -28.45
N ILE A 113 38.63 2.02 -27.24
CA ILE A 113 37.79 2.68 -26.22
C ILE A 113 37.54 4.15 -26.60
N SER A 114 36.33 4.65 -26.39
CA SER A 114 36.08 6.09 -26.30
C SER A 114 35.02 6.37 -25.23
N ALA A 115 35.48 6.94 -24.11
CA ALA A 115 34.62 7.51 -23.08
C ALA A 115 34.34 8.96 -23.46
N THR A 116 33.06 9.31 -23.65
CA THR A 116 32.61 10.70 -23.75
C THR A 116 31.97 11.07 -22.43
N ALA A 117 32.58 12.00 -21.70
CA ALA A 117 31.95 12.67 -20.57
C ALA A 117 31.02 13.76 -21.10
N THR A 118 29.85 13.94 -20.50
CA THR A 118 28.98 15.09 -20.79
C THR A 118 28.46 15.69 -19.49
N ILE A 119 28.56 17.01 -19.48
CA ILE A 119 28.44 18.01 -18.42
C ILE A 119 27.19 17.95 -17.53
N SER A 120 27.41 18.35 -16.28
CA SER A 120 26.47 18.49 -15.17
C SER A 120 25.67 19.80 -15.28
N ALA A 121 24.36 19.74 -15.03
CA ALA A 121 23.51 20.89 -14.79
C ALA A 121 23.25 21.02 -13.29
N THR A 122 23.66 22.13 -12.68
CA THR A 122 23.41 22.46 -11.28
C THR A 122 21.97 22.97 -11.11
N PRO A 123 21.10 22.31 -10.32
CA PRO A 123 19.80 22.87 -9.97
C PRO A 123 19.94 23.95 -8.88
N THR A 124 19.21 25.05 -9.07
CA THR A 124 19.06 26.14 -8.11
C THR A 124 18.30 25.65 -6.87
N GLU A 125 18.95 25.72 -5.71
CA GLU A 125 18.35 25.41 -4.41
C GLU A 125 17.24 26.43 -4.07
N THR A 126 15.99 25.97 -4.06
CA THR A 126 14.87 26.67 -3.41
C THR A 126 14.95 26.36 -1.91
N PRO A 127 14.73 27.32 -0.99
CA PRO A 127 14.85 27.06 0.45
C PRO A 127 13.69 26.17 0.92
N THR A 128 13.88 24.85 0.81
CA THR A 128 13.00 23.85 1.40
C THR A 128 13.23 23.84 2.92
N PRO A 129 12.17 23.92 3.75
CA PRO A 129 12.29 23.84 5.20
C PRO A 129 12.96 22.52 5.62
N LYS A 130 13.95 22.60 6.50
CA LYS A 130 14.72 21.45 6.99
C LYS A 130 14.15 20.93 8.29
N LEU A 131 14.09 19.60 8.41
CA LEU A 131 13.67 18.90 9.61
C LEU A 131 14.59 19.25 10.81
N PRO A 132 14.04 19.54 12.01
CA PRO A 132 14.85 19.84 13.19
C PRO A 132 15.86 18.73 13.53
N GLU A 133 17.10 19.12 13.84
CA GLU A 133 18.25 18.22 14.03
C GLU A 133 18.07 17.18 15.16
N ALA A 134 17.17 17.46 16.11
CA ALA A 134 16.81 16.54 17.19
C ALA A 134 15.98 15.34 16.70
N LEU A 135 15.11 15.53 15.69
CA LEU A 135 14.31 14.48 15.06
C LEU A 135 15.15 13.68 14.06
N ALA A 136 16.04 14.34 13.30
CA ALA A 136 16.91 13.70 12.32
C ALA A 136 17.73 12.54 12.94
N ARG A 137 18.29 12.72 14.13
CA ARG A 137 19.08 11.69 14.83
C ARG A 137 18.28 10.48 15.32
N LEU A 138 16.98 10.65 15.61
CA LEU A 138 16.09 9.56 16.00
C LEU A 138 15.58 8.76 14.79
N LEU A 139 15.60 9.36 13.60
CA LEU A 139 15.09 8.78 12.35
C LEU A 139 16.15 8.03 11.52
N ILE A 140 17.44 8.07 11.93
CA ILE A 140 18.57 7.40 11.27
C ILE A 140 18.42 5.88 11.34
N ARG A 141 17.69 5.33 10.37
CA ARG A 141 17.81 3.98 9.80
C ARG A 141 16.76 3.91 8.70
N GLU A 142 17.04 4.58 7.60
CA GLU A 142 16.33 4.37 6.34
C GLU A 142 17.27 3.61 5.42
N THR A 143 16.98 2.31 5.25
CA THR A 143 17.72 1.43 4.34
C THR A 143 17.17 1.45 2.91
N ILE A 144 16.21 2.35 2.62
CA ILE A 144 15.48 2.39 1.36
C ILE A 144 15.43 3.83 0.86
N THR A 145 16.06 4.08 -0.29
CA THR A 145 16.00 5.37 -0.98
C THR A 145 14.59 5.57 -1.56
N PRO A 146 13.93 6.72 -1.30
CA PRO A 146 12.65 7.06 -1.92
C PRO A 146 12.72 7.06 -3.45
N ASP A 147 11.62 6.66 -4.10
CA ASP A 147 11.49 6.77 -5.55
C ASP A 147 11.42 8.25 -5.94
N PRO A 148 12.23 8.75 -6.90
CA PRO A 148 12.18 10.15 -7.33
C PRO A 148 10.79 10.56 -7.84
N ASP A 149 10.03 9.60 -8.41
CA ASP A 149 8.70 9.85 -8.97
C ASP A 149 7.58 9.67 -7.92
N ALA A 150 7.91 9.36 -6.67
CA ALA A 150 6.93 9.27 -5.59
C ALA A 150 6.30 10.65 -5.35
N ALA A 151 4.97 10.71 -5.40
CA ALA A 151 4.23 11.97 -5.30
C ALA A 151 3.07 11.86 -4.31
N PHE A 152 2.82 12.96 -3.62
CA PHE A 152 1.61 13.20 -2.85
C PHE A 152 0.85 14.36 -3.48
N SER A 153 -0.47 14.33 -3.46
CA SER A 153 -1.28 15.50 -3.78
C SER A 153 -1.23 16.53 -2.66
N PRO A 154 -1.75 17.76 -2.88
CA PRO A 154 -2.08 18.67 -1.79
C PRO A 154 -2.91 17.96 -0.72
N ILE A 155 -2.71 18.35 0.53
CA ILE A 155 -3.43 17.80 1.68
C ILE A 155 -4.74 18.58 1.85
N GLU A 156 -5.86 17.86 1.86
CA GLU A 156 -7.19 18.39 2.12
C GLU A 156 -7.55 18.10 3.58
N VAL A 157 -7.82 19.16 4.35
CA VAL A 157 -8.12 19.04 5.79
C VAL A 157 -9.62 18.86 5.99
N ALA A 158 -10.01 17.87 6.79
CA ALA A 158 -11.40 17.59 7.10
C ALA A 158 -11.58 16.99 8.50
N THR A 159 -12.81 17.03 9.02
CA THR A 159 -13.18 16.38 10.29
C THR A 159 -13.69 14.96 10.11
N GLN A 160 -14.03 14.57 8.87
CA GLN A 160 -14.57 13.25 8.53
C GLN A 160 -14.01 12.76 7.19
N LEU A 161 -13.90 11.44 7.06
CA LEU A 161 -13.52 10.76 5.83
C LEU A 161 -14.61 9.76 5.41
N ASP A 162 -14.69 9.46 4.12
CA ASP A 162 -15.53 8.38 3.59
C ASP A 162 -14.86 6.99 3.73
N SER A 163 -15.52 5.94 3.27
CA SER A 163 -15.00 4.56 3.33
C SER A 163 -13.73 4.31 2.50
N LEU A 164 -13.35 5.26 1.64
CA LEU A 164 -12.17 5.20 0.78
C LEU A 164 -11.09 6.21 1.23
N ASN A 165 -11.20 6.77 2.44
CA ASN A 165 -10.31 7.78 2.99
C ASN A 165 -10.31 9.13 2.25
N ARG A 166 -11.40 9.46 1.54
CA ARG A 166 -11.57 10.79 0.93
C ARG A 166 -12.19 11.75 1.95
N PRO A 167 -11.78 13.02 1.97
CA PRO A 167 -12.33 13.99 2.89
C PRO A 167 -13.79 14.29 2.55
N LEU A 168 -14.61 14.41 3.59
CA LEU A 168 -15.97 14.93 3.50
C LEU A 168 -15.95 16.40 3.93
N ASP A 169 -16.46 17.28 3.07
CA ASP A 169 -16.52 18.74 3.27
C ASP A 169 -15.18 19.34 3.76
N PRO A 170 -14.10 19.23 2.96
CA PRO A 170 -12.81 19.80 3.33
C PRO A 170 -12.90 21.32 3.49
N ALA A 171 -12.19 21.84 4.49
CA ALA A 171 -12.21 23.26 4.83
C ALA A 171 -10.83 23.75 5.27
N GLU A 172 -10.60 25.06 5.13
CA GLU A 172 -9.39 25.73 5.63
C GLU A 172 -9.62 26.39 6.98
N VAL A 173 -10.87 26.50 7.44
CA VAL A 173 -11.25 27.12 8.71
C VAL A 173 -12.20 26.19 9.46
N PHE A 174 -11.88 25.92 10.72
CA PHE A 174 -12.65 25.05 11.60
C PHE A 174 -12.99 25.78 12.89
N GLU A 175 -14.17 25.52 13.44
CA GLU A 175 -14.64 26.15 14.66
C GLU A 175 -14.67 25.13 15.82
N ASN A 176 -14.23 25.55 17.00
CA ASN A 176 -14.32 24.75 18.21
C ASN A 176 -15.78 24.50 18.64
N PRO A 177 -16.08 23.33 19.26
CA PRO A 177 -15.16 22.28 19.67
C PRO A 177 -14.81 21.30 18.53
N LEU A 178 -13.51 21.03 18.36
CA LEU A 178 -13.02 20.04 17.39
C LEU A 178 -12.63 18.72 18.08
N GLY A 179 -12.95 17.63 17.39
CA GLY A 179 -12.49 16.29 17.73
C GLY A 179 -11.23 15.94 16.94
N ARG A 180 -11.26 14.79 16.28
CA ARG A 180 -10.15 14.36 15.42
C ARG A 180 -10.19 15.12 14.11
N VAL A 181 -9.04 15.62 13.67
CA VAL A 181 -8.87 16.26 12.37
C VAL A 181 -7.99 15.38 11.49
N PHE A 182 -8.33 15.31 10.21
CA PHE A 182 -7.65 14.50 9.21
C PHE A 182 -7.03 15.40 8.14
N GLY A 183 -5.80 15.08 7.73
CA GLY A 183 -5.19 15.58 6.50
C GLY A 183 -5.23 14.47 5.46
N ALA A 184 -6.19 14.52 4.54
CA ALA A 184 -6.37 13.52 3.51
C ALA A 184 -5.59 13.90 2.25
N PHE A 185 -5.06 12.89 1.55
CA PHE A 185 -4.28 13.09 0.34
C PHE A 185 -4.35 11.86 -0.57
N THR A 186 -4.00 12.05 -1.84
CA THR A 186 -3.71 10.96 -2.77
C THR A 186 -2.21 10.80 -2.95
N TYR A 187 -1.79 9.60 -3.34
CA TYR A 187 -0.39 9.29 -3.54
C TYR A 187 -0.19 8.40 -4.76
N ASN A 188 1.00 8.46 -5.35
CA ASN A 188 1.39 7.63 -6.49
C ASN A 188 2.90 7.32 -6.47
N ASN A 189 3.29 6.18 -7.05
CA ASN A 189 4.65 5.64 -7.09
C ASN A 189 5.33 5.48 -5.71
N LEU A 190 4.57 5.24 -4.64
CA LEU A 190 5.16 4.90 -3.34
C LEU A 190 5.56 3.42 -3.30
N ARG A 191 6.52 3.10 -2.42
CA ARG A 191 6.94 1.72 -2.18
C ARG A 191 6.73 1.37 -0.73
N ASP A 192 6.16 0.20 -0.50
CA ASP A 192 5.97 -0.32 0.85
C ASP A 192 7.30 -0.43 1.59
N GLY A 193 7.26 -0.11 2.88
CA GLY A 193 8.41 -0.11 3.76
C GLY A 193 9.18 1.21 3.83
N ILE A 194 8.97 2.15 2.88
CA ILE A 194 9.54 3.50 3.00
C ILE A 194 8.89 4.21 4.18
N ARG A 195 9.68 4.89 5.01
CA ARG A 195 9.13 5.64 6.14
C ARG A 195 8.53 6.96 5.65
N TRP A 196 7.33 7.25 6.10
CA TRP A 196 6.70 8.56 5.92
C TRP A 196 6.43 9.18 7.29
N THR A 197 6.45 10.51 7.32
CA THR A 197 6.26 11.28 8.54
C THR A 197 5.32 12.45 8.25
N ALA A 198 4.26 12.61 9.04
CA ALA A 198 3.44 13.81 9.07
C ALA A 198 3.60 14.51 10.41
N ILE A 199 3.88 15.80 10.38
CA ILE A 199 4.05 16.65 11.55
C ILE A 199 3.00 17.75 11.50
N TRP A 200 2.30 17.95 12.61
CA TRP A 200 1.26 18.96 12.76
C TRP A 200 1.77 20.04 13.71
N TYR A 201 1.72 21.29 13.25
CA TYR A 201 2.16 22.46 14.00
C TYR A 201 0.98 23.38 14.33
N LEU A 202 1.00 23.98 15.52
CA LEU A 202 0.28 25.20 15.86
C LEU A 202 1.29 26.35 15.87
N GLY A 203 1.24 27.22 14.87
CA GLY A 203 2.29 28.23 14.65
C GLY A 203 3.67 27.59 14.46
N THR A 204 4.48 27.52 15.52
CA THR A 204 5.80 26.86 15.54
C THR A 204 5.89 25.68 16.50
N GLU A 205 4.84 25.40 17.27
CA GLU A 205 4.81 24.32 18.25
C GLU A 205 4.30 23.03 17.61
N GLU A 206 5.04 21.93 17.76
CA GLU A 206 4.60 20.61 17.32
C GLU A 206 3.51 20.09 18.26
N ILE A 207 2.34 19.76 17.71
CA ILE A 207 1.20 19.23 18.48
C ILE A 207 0.92 17.74 18.22
N CYS A 208 1.26 17.23 17.02
CA CYS A 208 1.14 15.82 16.67
C CYS A 208 2.27 15.43 15.71
N ILE A 209 2.77 14.20 15.86
CA ILE A 209 3.69 13.57 14.93
C ILE A 209 3.25 12.14 14.65
N GLU A 210 3.19 11.78 13.37
CA GLU A 210 2.89 10.44 12.90
C GLU A 210 4.01 9.95 12.00
N THR A 211 4.71 8.91 12.44
CA THR A 211 5.81 8.30 11.68
C THR A 211 5.56 6.80 11.51
N LYS A 212 5.41 6.34 10.28
CA LYS A 212 5.13 4.92 9.98
C LYS A 212 5.88 4.45 8.73
N ALA A 213 6.12 3.14 8.65
CA ALA A 213 6.49 2.53 7.38
C ALA A 213 5.26 2.49 6.47
N TRP A 214 5.43 2.88 5.21
CA TRP A 214 4.39 2.89 4.20
C TRP A 214 3.89 1.47 3.95
N ASP A 215 2.57 1.28 3.97
CA ASP A 215 1.90 0.00 3.69
C ASP A 215 0.67 0.17 2.79
N GLY A 216 0.55 1.33 2.13
CA GLY A 216 -0.55 1.68 1.22
C GLY A 216 -0.40 1.15 -0.20
N GLY A 217 0.72 0.54 -0.56
CA GLY A 217 1.03 0.16 -1.94
C GLY A 217 1.50 1.35 -2.78
N THR A 218 1.34 1.22 -4.10
CA THR A 218 1.93 2.17 -5.06
C THR A 218 1.11 3.42 -5.30
N GLY A 219 -0.21 3.37 -5.14
CA GLY A 219 -1.08 4.52 -5.36
C GLY A 219 -2.46 4.34 -4.73
N GLY A 220 -3.10 5.46 -4.36
CA GLY A 220 -4.41 5.44 -3.70
C GLY A 220 -4.68 6.68 -2.86
N TYR A 221 -5.55 6.51 -1.86
CA TYR A 221 -5.94 7.52 -0.88
C TYR A 221 -5.33 7.20 0.48
N GLY A 222 -4.73 8.20 1.10
CA GLY A 222 -4.11 8.12 2.42
C GLY A 222 -4.55 9.30 3.28
N TYR A 223 -4.30 9.20 4.58
CA TYR A 223 -4.56 10.29 5.50
C TYR A 223 -3.56 10.26 6.65
N THR A 224 -3.35 11.43 7.25
CA THR A 224 -2.80 11.57 8.60
C THR A 224 -3.88 12.12 9.52
N GLU A 225 -3.78 11.86 10.81
CA GLU A 225 -4.75 12.30 11.81
C GLU A 225 -4.08 12.93 13.03
N CYS A 226 -4.75 13.90 13.63
CA CYS A 226 -4.32 14.52 14.88
C CYS A 226 -5.52 14.73 15.82
N LEU A 227 -5.30 14.50 17.11
CA LEU A 227 -6.26 14.71 18.18
C LEU A 227 -5.50 15.17 19.45
N PRO A 228 -5.24 16.48 19.60
CA PRO A 228 -4.71 17.04 20.84
C PRO A 228 -5.77 17.05 21.95
N ASP A 229 -5.36 17.29 23.19
CA ASP A 229 -6.28 17.41 24.34
C ASP A 229 -7.30 18.54 24.14
N GLN A 230 -6.86 19.64 23.52
CA GLN A 230 -7.68 20.77 23.13
C GLN A 230 -7.14 21.42 21.86
N TRP A 231 -8.03 21.81 20.95
CA TRP A 231 -7.69 22.63 19.82
C TRP A 231 -7.69 24.10 20.25
N LEU A 232 -6.54 24.75 20.20
CA LEU A 232 -6.41 26.17 20.51
C LEU A 232 -6.70 27.00 19.25
N PRO A 233 -7.29 28.21 19.39
CA PRO A 233 -7.47 29.08 18.25
C PRO A 233 -6.11 29.52 17.69
N GLY A 234 -5.92 29.42 16.36
CA GLY A 234 -4.65 29.74 15.72
C GLY A 234 -4.49 29.14 14.33
N ASP A 235 -3.34 29.43 13.73
CA ASP A 235 -2.94 28.90 12.42
C ASP A 235 -2.15 27.60 12.59
N TYR A 236 -2.58 26.58 11.86
CA TYR A 236 -2.02 25.25 11.88
C TYR A 236 -1.35 24.94 10.55
N GLU A 237 -0.29 24.12 10.59
CA GLU A 237 0.40 23.63 9.41
C GLU A 237 0.67 22.13 9.52
N ILE A 238 0.31 21.38 8.48
CA ILE A 238 0.64 19.97 8.32
C ILE A 238 1.81 19.90 7.35
N GLN A 239 2.90 19.26 7.74
CA GLN A 239 4.05 19.00 6.89
C GLN A 239 4.25 17.51 6.72
N MET A 240 4.34 17.05 5.47
CA MET A 240 4.52 15.64 5.17
C MET A 240 5.85 15.38 4.46
N PHE A 241 6.55 14.37 4.97
CA PHE A 241 7.87 13.95 4.55
C PHE A 241 7.85 12.48 4.12
N LEU A 242 8.64 12.18 3.10
CA LEU A 242 8.99 10.81 2.72
C LEU A 242 10.47 10.62 3.00
N GLY A 243 10.77 9.84 4.03
CA GLY A 243 12.07 9.85 4.65
C GLY A 243 12.47 11.22 5.19
N GLU A 244 13.63 11.72 4.76
CA GLU A 244 14.10 13.08 5.07
C GLU A 244 13.59 14.15 4.09
N GLN A 245 12.95 13.74 2.99
CA GLN A 245 12.50 14.67 1.95
C GLN A 245 11.12 15.23 2.25
N TRP A 246 11.02 16.55 2.38
CA TRP A 246 9.73 17.23 2.37
C TRP A 246 9.03 17.02 1.02
N LYS A 247 7.71 16.76 1.05
CA LYS A 247 6.92 16.54 -0.16
C LYS A 247 5.80 17.55 -0.32
N VAL A 248 4.97 17.72 0.70
CA VAL A 248 3.79 18.61 0.67
C VAL A 248 3.51 19.18 2.05
N SER A 249 2.82 20.34 2.07
CA SER A 249 2.25 20.91 3.29
C SER A 249 0.88 21.51 3.03
N ALA A 250 0.08 21.67 4.09
CA ALA A 250 -1.19 22.38 4.07
C ALA A 250 -1.37 23.21 5.33
N ARG A 251 -2.13 24.29 5.21
CA ARG A 251 -2.45 25.18 6.33
C ARG A 251 -3.95 25.24 6.54
N PHE A 252 -4.35 25.33 7.79
CA PHE A 252 -5.73 25.56 8.18
C PHE A 252 -5.77 26.38 9.46
N ARG A 253 -6.93 26.94 9.80
CA ARG A 253 -7.12 27.79 10.97
C ARG A 253 -8.20 27.22 11.87
N VAL A 254 -7.96 27.25 13.18
CA VAL A 254 -8.99 26.97 14.18
C VAL A 254 -9.44 28.29 14.81
N VAL A 255 -10.75 28.47 14.93
CA VAL A 255 -11.38 29.63 15.58
C VAL A 255 -12.28 29.18 16.73
N GLY A 256 -12.55 30.10 17.66
CA GLY A 256 -13.32 29.84 18.87
C GLY A 256 -12.48 29.25 20.01
N GLU A 257 -12.88 29.52 21.24
CA GLU A 257 -12.23 28.98 22.44
C GLU A 257 -12.63 27.52 22.67
N PRO A 258 -11.71 26.64 23.09
CA PRO A 258 -12.07 25.28 23.47
C PRO A 258 -12.99 25.27 24.72
N PRO A 259 -13.86 24.26 24.87
CA PRO A 259 -14.70 24.15 26.05
C PRO A 259 -13.83 24.01 27.31
N LEU A 260 -14.15 24.78 28.35
CA LEU A 260 -13.48 24.67 29.65
C LEU A 260 -13.51 23.22 30.13
N PRO A 261 -12.38 22.65 30.62
CA PRO A 261 -12.36 21.31 31.18
C PRO A 261 -13.42 21.24 32.29
N THR A 262 -14.43 20.39 32.10
CA THR A 262 -15.48 20.21 33.10
C THR A 262 -14.83 19.59 34.33
N ALA A 263 -14.76 20.33 35.43
CA ALA A 263 -14.29 19.80 36.70
C ALA A 263 -15.19 18.62 37.09
N THR A 264 -14.64 17.40 37.06
CA THR A 264 -15.32 16.21 37.59
C THR A 264 -15.71 16.50 39.04
N PRO A 265 -16.99 16.43 39.43
CA PRO A 265 -17.37 16.62 40.82
C PRO A 265 -16.70 15.51 41.64
N SER A 266 -15.74 15.90 42.49
CA SER A 266 -15.13 15.02 43.48
C SER A 266 -16.23 14.53 44.41
N VAL A 267 -16.46 13.21 44.43
CA VAL A 267 -17.45 12.58 45.32
C VAL A 267 -17.04 12.89 46.76
N THR A 268 -17.74 13.83 47.39
CA THR A 268 -17.55 14.14 48.80
C THR A 268 -18.03 12.94 49.61
N PRO A 269 -17.20 12.30 50.44
CA PRO A 269 -17.66 11.19 51.27
C PRO A 269 -18.70 11.71 52.28
N THR A 270 -19.95 11.28 52.12
CA THR A 270 -21.01 11.53 53.10
C THR A 270 -20.71 10.68 54.34
N ASN A 271 -20.12 11.30 55.37
CA ASN A 271 -20.07 10.71 56.71
C ASN A 271 -21.50 10.61 57.26
N THR A 272 -22.09 9.43 57.19
CA THR A 272 -23.35 9.12 57.84
C THR A 272 -23.08 8.87 59.33
N SER A 273 -23.47 9.81 60.19
CA SER A 273 -23.52 9.60 61.63
C SER A 273 -24.76 8.78 61.99
N THR A 274 -24.58 7.49 62.22
CA THR A 274 -25.62 6.62 62.81
C THR A 274 -25.77 6.95 64.28
N VAL A 275 -26.93 7.50 64.67
CA VAL A 275 -27.36 7.60 66.06
C VAL A 275 -28.21 6.37 66.36
N THR A 276 -27.75 5.53 67.29
CA THR A 276 -28.49 4.34 67.76
C THR A 276 -29.12 4.64 69.13
N PRO A 277 -30.40 4.31 69.36
CA PRO A 277 -31.09 4.44 70.64
C PRO A 277 -30.68 3.40 71.69
#